data_AF-A0A8J4XIC4-F1
#
_entry.id   AF-A0A8J4XIC4-F1
#
_cell.length_a   1.000
_cell.length_b   1.000
_cell.length_c   1.000
_cell.angle_alpha   90.00
_cell.angle_beta   90.00
_cell.angle_gamma   90.00
#
_symmetry.space_group_name_H-M   'P 1'
#
loop_
_entity.id
_entity.type
_entity.pdbx_description
1 polymer ?
#
loop_
_entity_poly.entity_id
_entity_poly.type
_entity_poly.pdbx_seq_one_letter_code
_entity_poly.pdbx_strand_id
1 'polypeptide(L)'
;MSILSEEDIKEYVLKRFDDVKKGKISNLVTFQAMNKYMLMVHDQNELKILGNIVASYKKVSLSEIMSEYEKHLRKALEKSPTTKSHANAIMHIFGYFSKKFNVSEKELFFKLLNQFREGKITVGKILSEINPIIYRFNTTYLANQTYFLLYADNQLGNFFQMLSQK
;
A
#
# COMPACT_ATOMS: atom_id res chain seq x y z
N MET A 1 14.28 -8.19 14.85
CA MET A 1 14.05 -6.86 14.26
C MET A 1 12.62 -6.50 14.59
N SER A 2 12.39 -5.43 15.36
CA SER A 2 11.07 -5.04 15.83
C SER A 2 10.15 -4.73 14.64
N ILE A 3 8.93 -5.28 14.68
CA ILE A 3 7.84 -4.85 13.81
C ILE A 3 7.66 -3.34 14.05
N LEU A 4 7.63 -2.53 12.99
CA LEU A 4 7.39 -1.09 13.10
C LEU A 4 6.05 -0.86 13.80
N SER A 5 6.01 0.07 14.76
CA SER A 5 4.73 0.48 15.33
C SER A 5 3.93 1.29 14.31
N GLU A 6 2.62 1.36 14.52
CA GLU A 6 1.76 2.23 13.70
C GLU A 6 2.19 3.70 13.77
N GLU A 7 2.78 4.14 14.89
CA GLU A 7 3.30 5.51 15.02
C GLU A 7 4.53 5.73 14.14
N ASP A 8 5.47 4.77 14.11
CA ASP A 8 6.66 4.83 13.24
C ASP A 8 6.27 4.91 11.75
N ILE A 9 5.23 4.16 11.37
CA ILE A 9 4.70 4.16 10.00
C ILE A 9 4.14 5.53 9.63
N LYS A 10 3.31 6.11 10.51
CA LYS A 10 2.72 7.44 10.29
C LYS A 10 3.79 8.52 10.21
N GLU A 11 4.75 8.50 11.13
CA GLU A 11 5.86 9.45 11.14
C GLU A 11 6.66 9.37 9.84
N TYR A 12 6.98 8.17 9.36
CA TYR A 12 7.69 7.99 8.09
C TYR A 12 6.93 8.61 6.92
N VAL A 13 5.62 8.38 6.81
CA VAL A 13 4.81 8.91 5.70
C VAL A 13 4.74 10.43 5.76
N LEU A 14 4.55 11.01 6.95
CA LEU A 14 4.48 12.47 7.15
C LEU A 14 5.83 13.14 6.87
N LYS A 15 6.93 12.58 7.36
CA LYS A 15 8.28 13.10 7.10
C LYS A 15 8.61 13.10 5.61
N ARG A 16 8.22 12.05 4.88
CA ARG A 16 8.37 12.03 3.41
C ARG A 16 7.50 13.07 2.72
N PHE A 17 6.34 13.40 3.28
CA PHE A 17 5.47 14.44 2.74
C PHE A 17 6.08 15.84 2.92
N ASP A 18 6.82 16.11 4.00
CA ASP A 18 7.49 17.40 4.21
C ASP A 18 8.48 17.76 3.09
N ASP A 19 9.15 16.76 2.52
CA ASP A 19 10.03 16.94 1.35
C ASP A 19 9.22 17.21 0.07
N VAL A 20 8.08 16.53 -0.08
CA VAL A 20 7.16 16.71 -1.22
C VAL A 20 6.55 18.11 -1.21
N LYS A 21 6.18 18.62 -0.03
CA LYS A 21 5.57 19.93 0.18
C LYS A 21 6.42 21.09 -0.32
N LYS A 22 7.75 20.94 -0.31
CA LYS A 22 8.72 21.94 -0.81
C LYS A 22 8.96 21.85 -2.33
N GLY A 23 8.37 20.86 -2.99
CA GLY A 23 8.64 20.52 -4.38
C GLY A 23 7.57 20.99 -5.37
N LYS A 24 7.58 20.36 -6.55
CA LYS A 24 6.60 20.60 -7.63
C LYS A 24 5.41 19.65 -7.51
N ILE A 25 4.31 19.97 -8.20
CA ILE A 25 3.12 19.12 -8.25
C ILE A 25 3.41 17.67 -8.67
N SER A 26 4.40 17.43 -9.54
CA SER A 26 4.85 16.10 -9.94
C SER A 26 5.30 15.23 -8.77
N ASN A 27 5.88 15.84 -7.73
CA ASN A 27 6.33 15.14 -6.53
C ASN A 27 5.11 14.66 -5.73
N LEU A 28 4.07 15.49 -5.64
CA LEU A 28 2.81 15.13 -4.99
C LEU A 28 2.07 14.01 -5.75
N VAL A 29 2.03 14.08 -7.08
CA VAL A 29 1.47 13.02 -7.92
C VAL A 29 2.19 11.69 -7.66
N THR A 30 3.52 11.73 -7.59
CA THR A 30 4.35 10.54 -7.30
C THR A 30 4.09 10.02 -5.89
N PHE A 31 4.06 10.90 -4.90
CA PHE A 31 3.76 10.56 -3.51
C PHE A 31 2.38 9.91 -3.35
N GLN A 32 1.34 10.48 -3.95
CA GLN A 32 -0.02 9.92 -3.96
C GLN A 32 -0.02 8.51 -4.60
N ALA A 33 0.69 8.33 -5.72
CA ALA A 33 0.77 7.04 -6.39
C ALA A 33 1.49 5.97 -5.54
N MET A 34 2.61 6.33 -4.89
CA MET A 34 3.38 5.42 -4.03
C MET A 34 2.64 5.05 -2.73
N ASN A 35 1.76 5.91 -2.24
CA ASN A 35 1.05 5.71 -0.98
C ASN A 35 -0.41 5.24 -1.15
N LYS A 36 -0.85 4.88 -2.36
CA LYS A 36 -2.25 4.48 -2.62
C LYS A 36 -2.74 3.43 -1.63
N TYR A 37 -2.01 2.32 -1.46
CA TYR A 37 -2.44 1.26 -0.55
C TYR A 37 -2.25 1.60 0.92
N MET A 38 -1.25 2.42 1.24
CA MET A 38 -1.09 2.95 2.59
C MET A 38 -2.34 3.76 2.98
N LEU A 39 -2.70 4.74 2.17
CA LEU A 39 -3.92 5.54 2.37
C LEU A 39 -5.19 4.68 2.36
N MET A 40 -5.25 3.65 1.52
CA MET A 40 -6.39 2.74 1.45
C MET A 40 -6.61 1.97 2.76
N VAL A 41 -5.54 1.47 3.40
CA VAL A 41 -5.67 0.69 4.64
C VAL A 41 -6.03 1.55 5.84
N HIS A 42 -5.62 2.82 5.83
CA HIS A 42 -5.97 3.82 6.83
C HIS A 42 -7.39 4.38 6.62
N ASP A 43 -7.66 5.00 5.47
CA ASP A 43 -8.99 5.49 5.14
C ASP A 43 -9.25 5.60 3.62
N GLN A 44 -10.14 4.74 3.12
CA GLN A 44 -10.51 4.69 1.71
C GLN A 44 -11.26 5.93 1.21
N ASN A 45 -12.00 6.63 2.09
CA ASN A 45 -12.67 7.87 1.72
C ASN A 45 -11.66 9.00 1.56
N GLU A 46 -10.71 9.12 2.50
CA GLU A 46 -9.64 10.11 2.41
C GLU A 46 -8.73 9.84 1.20
N LEU A 47 -8.42 8.57 0.87
CA LEU A 47 -7.72 8.23 -0.36
C LEU A 47 -8.40 8.83 -1.61
N LYS A 48 -9.74 8.78 -1.68
CA LYS A 48 -10.50 9.34 -2.81
C LYS A 48 -10.41 10.87 -2.82
N ILE A 49 -10.54 11.51 -1.65
CA ILE A 49 -10.43 12.96 -1.52
C ILE A 49 -9.04 13.44 -1.93
N LEU A 50 -7.98 12.81 -1.41
CA LEU A 50 -6.59 13.10 -1.75
C LEU A 50 -6.33 12.97 -3.26
N GLY A 51 -6.86 11.92 -3.90
CA GLY A 51 -6.78 11.77 -5.35
C GLY A 51 -7.42 12.93 -6.13
N ASN A 52 -8.58 13.41 -5.68
CA ASN A 52 -9.26 14.54 -6.29
C ASN A 52 -8.51 15.87 -6.10
N ILE A 53 -7.89 16.07 -4.93
CA ILE A 53 -7.04 17.23 -4.65
C ILE A 53 -5.87 17.27 -5.64
N VAL A 54 -5.17 16.13 -5.81
CA VAL A 54 -4.06 16.01 -6.76
C VAL A 54 -4.51 16.28 -8.20
N ALA A 55 -5.70 15.81 -8.60
CA ALA A 55 -6.23 16.01 -9.94
C ALA A 55 -6.67 17.48 -10.22
N SER A 56 -6.93 18.27 -9.17
CA SER A 56 -7.46 19.63 -9.29
C SER A 56 -6.39 20.71 -9.50
N TYR A 57 -5.13 20.32 -9.74
CA TYR A 57 -3.98 21.21 -9.69
C TYR A 57 -3.95 22.38 -10.68
N LYS A 58 -4.78 22.35 -11.72
CA LYS A 58 -4.90 23.43 -12.70
C LYS A 58 -5.86 24.55 -12.28
N LYS A 59 -6.59 24.40 -11.17
CA LYS A 59 -7.66 25.31 -10.75
C LYS A 59 -7.31 26.17 -9.53
N VAL A 60 -6.26 25.81 -8.79
CA VAL A 60 -5.87 26.40 -7.51
C VAL A 60 -4.35 26.50 -7.44
N SER A 61 -3.83 27.34 -6.55
CA SER A 61 -2.38 27.51 -6.40
C SER A 61 -1.72 26.25 -5.81
N LEU A 62 -0.44 26.05 -6.10
CA LEU A 62 0.32 24.91 -5.55
C LEU A 62 0.33 24.90 -4.02
N SER A 63 0.41 26.08 -3.39
CA SER A 63 0.41 26.21 -1.93
C SER A 63 -0.91 25.74 -1.32
N GLU A 64 -2.05 26.11 -1.92
CA GLU A 64 -3.37 25.67 -1.46
C GLU A 64 -3.54 24.16 -1.60
N ILE A 65 -3.11 23.58 -2.73
CA ILE A 65 -3.15 22.12 -2.94
C ILE A 65 -2.35 21.40 -1.86
N MET A 66 -1.12 21.84 -1.58
CA MET A 66 -0.27 21.21 -0.58
C MET A 66 -0.88 21.30 0.82
N SER A 67 -1.44 22.46 1.18
CA SER A 67 -2.11 22.67 2.47
C SER A 67 -3.32 21.75 2.64
N GLU A 68 -4.22 21.71 1.64
CA GLU A 68 -5.40 20.86 1.69
C GLU A 68 -5.03 19.37 1.65
N TYR A 69 -4.05 18.98 0.84
CA TYR A 69 -3.58 17.60 0.80
C TYR A 69 -3.02 17.18 2.17
N GLU A 70 -2.21 18.01 2.82
CA GLU A 70 -1.63 17.71 4.13
C GLU A 70 -2.71 17.45 5.18
N LYS A 71 -3.72 18.32 5.23
CA LYS A 71 -4.86 18.19 6.16
C LYS A 71 -5.56 16.83 5.99
N HIS A 72 -5.85 16.44 4.76
CA HIS A 72 -6.49 15.16 4.47
C HIS A 72 -5.56 13.96 4.66
N LEU A 73 -4.25 14.11 4.43
CA LEU A 73 -3.24 13.08 4.70
C LEU A 73 -3.19 12.77 6.19
N ARG A 74 -3.10 13.80 7.04
CA ARG A 74 -3.10 13.63 8.51
C ARG A 74 -4.38 12.95 8.98
N LYS A 75 -5.53 13.41 8.49
CA LYS A 75 -6.83 12.80 8.81
C LYS A 75 -6.92 11.33 8.40
N ALA A 76 -6.37 10.95 7.25
CA ALA A 76 -6.28 9.54 6.86
C ALA A 76 -5.45 8.75 7.88
N LEU A 77 -4.25 9.24 8.19
CA LEU A 77 -3.28 8.55 9.07
C LEU A 77 -3.70 8.51 10.56
N GLU A 78 -4.60 9.37 11.02
CA GLU A 78 -5.18 9.28 12.36
C GLU A 78 -5.87 7.93 12.60
N LYS A 79 -6.49 7.37 11.56
CA LYS A 79 -7.23 6.11 11.65
C LYS A 79 -6.30 4.92 11.54
N SER A 80 -6.29 4.08 12.56
CA SER A 80 -5.52 2.83 12.54
C SER A 80 -6.12 1.82 11.55
N PRO A 81 -5.29 1.12 10.76
CA PRO A 81 -5.74 0.05 9.90
C PRO A 81 -6.36 -1.10 10.69
N THR A 82 -7.18 -1.89 10.00
CA THR A 82 -7.85 -3.07 10.56
C THR A 82 -7.54 -4.28 9.68
N THR A 83 -7.70 -5.49 10.22
CA THR A 83 -7.61 -6.73 9.42
C THR A 83 -8.50 -6.65 8.17
N LYS A 84 -9.70 -6.04 8.29
CA LYS A 84 -10.63 -5.83 7.18
C LYS A 84 -10.05 -4.89 6.12
N SER A 85 -9.47 -3.76 6.50
CA SER A 85 -8.93 -2.79 5.54
C SER A 85 -7.68 -3.32 4.84
N HIS A 86 -6.80 -4.02 5.55
CA HIS A 86 -5.68 -4.75 4.94
C HIS A 86 -6.15 -5.84 3.98
N ALA A 87 -7.13 -6.66 4.36
CA ALA A 87 -7.66 -7.71 3.49
C ALA A 87 -8.28 -7.11 2.22
N ASN A 88 -8.92 -5.94 2.33
CA ASN A 88 -9.42 -5.20 1.17
C ASN A 88 -8.28 -4.74 0.26
N ALA A 89 -7.25 -4.09 0.80
CA ALA A 89 -6.08 -3.66 0.02
C ALA A 89 -5.39 -4.84 -0.67
N ILE A 90 -5.21 -5.97 0.03
CA ILE A 90 -4.62 -7.20 -0.52
C ILE A 90 -5.47 -7.76 -1.66
N MET A 91 -6.80 -7.73 -1.56
CA MET A 91 -7.69 -8.12 -2.67
C MET A 91 -7.56 -7.19 -3.89
N HIS A 92 -7.41 -5.88 -3.66
CA HIS A 92 -7.15 -4.95 -4.75
C HIS A 92 -5.78 -5.21 -5.42
N ILE A 93 -4.76 -5.58 -4.65
CA ILE A 93 -3.44 -5.97 -5.16
C ILE A 93 -3.54 -7.28 -5.96
N PHE A 94 -4.29 -8.27 -5.48
CA PHE A 94 -4.54 -9.52 -6.21
C PHE A 94 -5.14 -9.30 -7.60
N GLY A 95 -5.96 -8.26 -7.77
CA GLY A 95 -6.50 -7.86 -9.07
C GLY A 95 -5.43 -7.72 -10.17
N TYR A 96 -4.21 -7.30 -9.83
CA TYR A 96 -3.10 -7.13 -10.78
C TYR A 96 -2.57 -8.46 -11.35
N PHE A 97 -2.75 -9.56 -10.60
CA PHE A 97 -2.18 -10.87 -10.94
C PHE A 97 -3.25 -11.92 -11.23
N SER A 98 -4.51 -11.67 -10.87
CA SER A 98 -5.60 -12.64 -10.95
C SER A 98 -5.77 -13.29 -12.32
N LYS A 99 -5.50 -12.56 -13.41
CA LYS A 99 -5.54 -13.08 -14.79
C LYS A 99 -4.32 -13.92 -15.18
N LYS A 100 -3.20 -13.74 -14.48
CA LYS A 100 -1.94 -14.45 -14.72
C LYS A 100 -1.81 -15.71 -13.86
N PHE A 101 -2.67 -15.88 -12.85
CA PHE A 101 -2.67 -17.04 -11.98
C PHE A 101 -3.47 -18.20 -12.58
N ASN A 102 -2.90 -19.40 -12.49
CA ASN A 102 -3.63 -20.66 -12.66
C ASN A 102 -4.55 -20.94 -11.45
N VAL A 103 -5.33 -22.02 -11.53
CA VAL A 103 -6.32 -22.38 -10.48
C VAL A 103 -5.64 -22.60 -9.13
N SER A 104 -4.58 -23.40 -9.08
CA SER A 104 -3.86 -23.71 -7.84
C SER A 104 -3.19 -22.47 -7.21
N GLU A 105 -2.67 -21.55 -8.04
CA GLU A 105 -2.12 -20.27 -7.58
C GLU A 105 -3.20 -19.40 -6.90
N LYS A 106 -4.42 -19.39 -7.45
CA LYS A 106 -5.56 -18.66 -6.85
C LYS A 106 -5.99 -19.29 -5.53
N GLU A 107 -6.10 -20.61 -5.48
CA GLU A 107 -6.46 -21.35 -4.27
C GLU A 107 -5.47 -21.07 -3.14
N LEU A 108 -4.16 -21.10 -3.43
CA LEU A 108 -3.13 -20.82 -2.45
C LEU A 108 -3.20 -19.37 -1.94
N PHE A 109 -3.43 -18.41 -2.84
CA PHE A 109 -3.64 -17.01 -2.45
C PHE A 109 -4.84 -16.84 -1.51
N PHE A 110 -5.99 -17.43 -1.85
CA PHE A 110 -7.19 -17.33 -1.01
C PHE A 110 -7.04 -18.06 0.33
N LYS A 111 -6.30 -19.16 0.36
CA LYS A 111 -5.93 -19.84 1.61
C LYS A 111 -5.14 -18.90 2.54
N LEU A 112 -4.11 -18.24 2.02
CA LEU A 112 -3.31 -17.27 2.79
C LEU A 112 -4.17 -16.08 3.25
N LEU A 113 -5.00 -15.54 2.37
CA LEU A 113 -5.90 -14.44 2.71
C LEU A 113 -6.89 -14.81 3.83
N ASN A 114 -7.42 -16.03 3.82
CA ASN A 114 -8.31 -16.52 4.88
C ASN A 114 -7.56 -16.70 6.20
N GLN A 115 -6.33 -17.26 6.17
CA GLN A 115 -5.49 -17.32 7.37
C GLN A 115 -5.23 -15.94 7.96
N PHE A 116 -4.98 -14.93 7.12
CA PHE A 116 -4.81 -13.54 7.57
C PHE A 116 -6.10 -12.98 8.19
N ARG A 117 -7.26 -13.18 7.54
CA ARG A 117 -8.57 -12.75 8.06
C ARG A 117 -8.92 -13.36 9.41
N GLU A 118 -8.51 -14.61 9.62
CA GLU A 118 -8.71 -15.35 10.87
C GLU A 118 -7.65 -15.02 11.94
N GLY A 119 -6.69 -14.13 11.65
CA GLY A 119 -5.62 -13.75 12.57
C GLY A 119 -4.54 -14.82 12.76
N LYS A 120 -4.52 -15.87 11.93
CA LYS A 120 -3.53 -16.96 12.00
C LYS A 120 -2.15 -16.56 11.48
N ILE A 121 -2.09 -15.56 10.60
CA ILE A 121 -0.85 -14.96 10.12
C ILE A 121 -0.96 -13.43 10.19
N THR A 122 0.18 -12.75 10.30
CA THR A 122 0.26 -11.29 10.33
C THR A 122 0.10 -10.69 8.93
N VAL A 123 -0.14 -9.38 8.86
CA VAL A 123 -0.12 -8.63 7.59
C VAL A 123 1.26 -8.73 6.93
N GLY A 124 2.34 -8.62 7.71
CA GLY A 124 3.69 -8.72 7.18
C GLY A 124 4.01 -10.08 6.58
N LYS A 125 3.46 -11.15 7.16
CA LYS A 125 3.60 -12.48 6.60
C LYS A 125 2.91 -12.61 5.25
N ILE A 126 1.64 -12.23 5.12
CA ILE A 126 0.96 -12.34 3.81
C ILE A 126 1.59 -11.41 2.75
N LEU A 127 2.06 -10.22 3.12
CA LEU A 127 2.72 -9.32 2.18
C LEU A 127 4.08 -9.85 1.73
N SER A 128 4.85 -10.50 2.60
CA SER A 128 6.12 -11.14 2.21
C SER A 128 5.91 -12.32 1.26
N GLU A 129 4.78 -13.04 1.35
CA GLU A 129 4.39 -14.05 0.35
C GLU A 129 4.01 -13.43 -1.01
N ILE A 130 3.40 -12.24 -1.01
CA ILE A 130 3.00 -11.54 -2.24
C ILE A 130 4.19 -10.83 -2.91
N ASN A 131 5.15 -10.34 -2.14
CA ASN A 131 6.23 -9.48 -2.65
C ASN A 131 7.00 -10.07 -3.85
N PRO A 132 7.43 -11.34 -3.85
CA PRO A 132 8.11 -11.94 -5.01
C PRO A 132 7.26 -11.97 -6.30
N ILE A 133 5.93 -12.03 -6.18
CA ILE A 133 5.00 -12.05 -7.30
C ILE A 133 5.00 -10.72 -8.05
N ILE A 134 5.15 -9.61 -7.31
CA ILE A 134 5.28 -8.26 -7.87
C ILE A 134 6.49 -8.20 -8.81
N TYR A 135 7.62 -8.77 -8.39
CA TYR A 135 8.84 -8.83 -9.20
C TYR A 135 8.70 -9.77 -10.39
N ARG A 136 8.15 -10.98 -10.20
CA ARG A 136 7.91 -11.96 -11.28
C ARG A 136 7.12 -11.36 -12.44
N PHE A 137 6.08 -10.58 -12.13
CA PHE A 137 5.22 -9.97 -13.13
C PHE A 137 5.62 -8.54 -13.52
N ASN A 138 6.81 -8.09 -13.11
CA ASN A 138 7.38 -6.77 -13.37
C ASN A 138 6.36 -5.64 -13.13
N THR A 139 5.62 -5.71 -12.03
CA THR A 139 4.60 -4.71 -11.71
C THR A 139 5.23 -3.56 -10.95
N THR A 140 5.99 -2.73 -11.67
CA THR A 140 6.77 -1.59 -11.15
C THR A 140 5.94 -0.65 -10.26
N TYR A 141 4.66 -0.45 -10.61
CA TYR A 141 3.72 0.32 -9.80
C TYR A 141 3.55 -0.24 -8.37
N LEU A 142 3.45 -1.56 -8.22
CA LEU A 142 3.29 -2.22 -6.92
C LEU A 142 4.61 -2.30 -6.16
N ALA A 143 5.73 -2.47 -6.86
CA ALA A 143 7.07 -2.50 -6.26
C ALA A 143 7.41 -1.19 -5.53
N ASN A 144 6.86 -0.06 -6.00
CA ASN A 144 7.10 1.26 -5.43
C ASN A 144 6.13 1.64 -4.29
N GLN A 145 5.25 0.73 -3.85
CA GLN A 145 4.26 1.05 -2.83
C GLN A 145 4.89 1.08 -1.42
N THR A 146 4.74 2.21 -0.72
CA THR A 146 5.16 2.36 0.69
C THR A 146 4.54 1.29 1.59
N TYR A 147 3.34 0.81 1.23
CA TYR A 147 2.65 -0.26 1.93
C TYR A 147 3.49 -1.54 2.06
N PHE A 148 4.15 -1.99 0.98
CA PHE A 148 5.03 -3.16 1.04
C PHE A 148 6.32 -2.87 1.81
N LEU A 149 6.87 -1.66 1.66
CA LEU A 149 8.08 -1.25 2.35
C LEU A 149 7.94 -1.31 3.88
N LEU A 150 6.80 -0.86 4.41
CA LEU A 150 6.64 -0.69 5.86
C LEU A 150 5.92 -1.84 6.55
N TYR A 151 5.01 -2.55 5.86
CA TYR A 151 4.26 -3.64 6.47
C TYR A 151 4.81 -5.02 6.18
N ALA A 152 5.56 -5.26 5.09
CA ALA A 152 6.04 -6.60 4.78
C ALA A 152 7.14 -7.03 5.76
N ASP A 153 7.12 -8.31 6.15
CA ASP A 153 8.23 -8.86 6.93
C ASP A 153 9.52 -8.86 6.09
N ASN A 154 10.65 -8.59 6.75
CA ASN A 154 11.98 -8.59 6.11
C ASN A 154 12.46 -9.99 5.67
N GLN A 155 11.69 -11.04 5.97
CA GLN A 155 11.95 -12.39 5.47
C GLN A 155 11.27 -12.58 4.11
N LEU A 156 11.99 -13.11 3.12
CA LEU A 156 11.39 -13.49 1.84
C LEU A 156 10.32 -14.56 2.09
N GLY A 157 9.11 -14.35 1.58
CA GLY A 157 8.05 -15.36 1.61
C GLY A 157 8.40 -16.58 0.75
N ASN A 158 8.03 -17.77 1.21
CA ASN A 158 8.34 -19.05 0.56
C ASN A 158 7.39 -19.38 -0.61
N PHE A 159 6.33 -18.59 -0.81
CA PHE A 159 5.36 -18.74 -1.91
C PHE A 159 6.05 -18.75 -3.27
N PHE A 160 7.13 -17.98 -3.44
CA PHE A 160 7.93 -17.97 -4.68
C PHE A 160 8.62 -19.31 -4.98
N GLN A 161 9.14 -20.00 -3.97
CA GLN A 161 9.79 -21.31 -4.16
C GLN A 161 8.78 -22.37 -4.61
N MET A 162 7.54 -22.31 -4.11
CA MET A 162 6.48 -23.23 -4.53
C MET A 162 5.99 -22.95 -5.96
N LEU A 163 6.10 -21.71 -6.46
CA LEU A 163 5.71 -21.34 -7.83
C LEU A 163 6.81 -21.54 -8.88
N SER A 164 8.08 -21.60 -8.47
CA SER A 164 9.23 -21.76 -9.36
C SER A 164 9.59 -23.23 -9.64
N GLN A 165 8.94 -24.19 -8.98
CA GLN A 165 9.12 -25.63 -9.19
C GLN A 165 8.14 -26.22 -10.23
N LYS A 166 7.52 -25.40 -11.08
CA LYS A 166 6.65 -25.85 -12.19
C LYS A 166 7.04 -25.20 -13.50
#